data_AF-A0A1Q9VWJ9-F1
#
_entry.id   AF-A0A1Q9VWJ9-F1
#
_cell.length_a   1.000
_cell.length_b   1.000
_cell.length_c   1.000
_cell.angle_alpha   90.00
_cell.angle_beta   90.00
_cell.angle_gamma   90.00
#
_symmetry.space_group_name_H-M   'P 1'
#
loop_
_entity.id
_entity.type
_entity.pdbx_description
1 polymer ?
#
loop_
_entity_poly.entity_id
_entity_poly.type
_entity_poly.pdbx_seq_one_letter_code
_entity_poly.pdbx_strand_id
1 'polypeptide(L)'
;MNTLTWTTLDPRTWRARSTAGDYLIHRTADDGPCTLEGPDRVWRSLPDLEVAQEVAAHAEEVRDDDHHLPLYRVVTAAGARCGETFGAPSDDDALRILRARRRAGNLPLSGFRLETEHGRAAGSWRSVADLD
;
A
#
# COMPACT_ATOMS: atom_id res chain seq x y z
N MET A 1 5.75 15.30 -8.19
CA MET A 1 4.52 16.13 -8.13
C MET A 1 3.68 15.94 -9.40
N ASN A 2 2.95 14.82 -9.45
CA ASN A 2 1.82 14.71 -10.36
C ASN A 2 0.70 15.65 -9.89
N THR A 3 0.02 16.29 -10.85
CA THR A 3 -1.05 17.25 -10.54
C THR A 3 -2.38 16.52 -10.54
N LEU A 4 -2.90 16.22 -9.35
CA LEU A 4 -4.25 15.66 -9.21
C LEU A 4 -5.30 16.76 -9.47
N THR A 5 -6.22 16.47 -10.39
CA THR A 5 -7.38 17.35 -10.62
C THR A 5 -8.56 16.84 -9.81
N TRP A 6 -8.92 17.57 -8.75
CA TRP A 6 -10.01 17.21 -7.85
C TRP A 6 -11.38 17.67 -8.37
N THR A 7 -12.38 16.82 -8.22
CA THR A 7 -13.78 17.09 -8.55
C THR A 7 -14.67 16.49 -7.47
N THR A 8 -15.55 17.30 -6.87
CA THR A 8 -16.60 16.79 -5.99
C THR A 8 -17.72 16.21 -6.86
N LEU A 9 -18.03 14.92 -6.69
CA LEU A 9 -19.13 14.27 -7.42
C LEU A 9 -20.44 14.42 -6.65
N ASP A 10 -20.38 14.24 -5.33
CA ASP A 10 -21.48 14.42 -4.39
C ASP A 10 -20.92 14.79 -2.99
N PRO A 11 -21.76 15.14 -2.00
CA PRO A 11 -21.30 15.57 -0.67
C PRO A 11 -20.41 14.57 0.08
N ARG A 12 -20.39 13.30 -0.33
CA ARG A 12 -19.61 12.21 0.28
C ARG A 12 -18.65 11.53 -0.68
N THR A 13 -18.57 12.00 -1.94
CA THR A 13 -17.69 11.41 -2.95
C THR A 13 -16.87 12.48 -3.66
N TRP A 14 -15.56 12.29 -3.65
CA TRP A 14 -14.61 13.11 -4.39
C TRP A 14 -13.84 12.25 -5.38
N ARG A 15 -13.49 12.81 -6.52
CA ARG A 15 -12.66 12.19 -7.53
C ARG A 15 -11.41 13.02 -7.73
N ALA A 16 -10.24 12.40 -7.67
CA ALA A 16 -9.00 12.94 -8.21
C ALA A 16 -8.69 12.23 -9.53
N ARG A 17 -8.42 13.00 -10.59
CA ARG A 17 -7.92 12.46 -11.84
C ARG A 17 -6.43 12.75 -11.98
N SER A 18 -5.67 11.74 -12.35
CA SER A 18 -4.27 11.84 -12.74
C SER A 18 -4.04 11.29 -14.15
N THR A 19 -2.81 11.37 -14.65
CA THR A 19 -2.41 10.77 -15.94
C THR A 19 -2.50 9.25 -15.96
N ALA A 20 -2.54 8.63 -14.79
CA ALA A 20 -2.47 7.18 -14.64
C ALA A 20 -3.75 6.55 -14.08
N GLY A 21 -4.75 7.36 -13.75
CA GLY A 21 -6.08 6.87 -13.47
C GLY A 21 -6.92 7.82 -12.61
N ASP A 22 -8.11 7.35 -12.27
CA ASP A 22 -9.01 8.04 -11.35
C ASP A 22 -8.84 7.44 -9.93
N TYR A 23 -8.80 8.32 -8.94
CA TYR A 23 -8.87 8.03 -7.53
C TYR A 23 -10.22 8.51 -6.99
N LEU A 24 -10.94 7.65 -6.27
CA LEU A 24 -12.25 7.95 -5.69
C LEU A 24 -12.17 7.91 -4.17
N ILE A 25 -12.56 9.00 -3.52
CA ILE A 25 -12.71 9.06 -2.06
C ILE A 25 -14.19 8.96 -1.74
N HIS A 26 -14.56 7.99 -0.91
CA HIS A 26 -15.89 7.80 -0.38
C HIS A 26 -15.89 8.00 1.14
N ARG A 27 -16.77 8.87 1.65
CA ARG A 27 -16.96 9.04 3.09
C ARG A 27 -18.18 8.27 3.58
N THR A 28 -18.01 7.46 4.62
CA THR A 28 -19.07 6.56 5.11
C THR A 28 -20.18 7.28 5.90
N ALA A 29 -19.87 8.42 6.53
CA ALA A 29 -20.80 9.30 7.25
C ALA A 29 -20.25 10.74 7.25
N ASP A 30 -21.02 11.77 7.60
CA ASP A 30 -20.56 13.17 7.51
C ASP A 30 -19.22 13.46 8.22
N ASP A 31 -18.98 12.82 9.37
CA ASP A 31 -17.70 12.83 10.12
C ASP A 31 -17.07 11.42 10.20
N GLY A 32 -17.46 10.54 9.28
CA GLY A 32 -16.97 9.17 9.23
C GLY A 32 -15.64 9.03 8.50
N PRO A 33 -14.97 7.89 8.64
CA PRO A 33 -13.75 7.61 7.91
C PRO A 33 -13.98 7.63 6.39
N CYS A 34 -12.91 7.92 5.68
CA CYS A 34 -12.84 7.89 4.23
C CYS A 34 -12.26 6.55 3.74
N THR A 35 -12.74 6.11 2.59
CA THR A 35 -12.12 5.06 1.77
C THR A 35 -11.62 5.71 0.50
N LEU A 36 -10.38 5.46 0.12
CA LEU A 36 -9.79 5.89 -1.14
C LEU A 36 -9.63 4.65 -2.03
N GLU A 37 -10.21 4.69 -3.22
CA GLU A 37 -10.09 3.68 -4.27
C GLU A 37 -9.24 4.26 -5.39
N GLY A 38 -8.05 3.70 -5.62
CA GLY A 38 -7.21 3.99 -6.78
C GLY A 38 -7.23 2.85 -7.79
N PRO A 39 -6.51 2.99 -8.91
CA PRO A 39 -6.53 2.03 -10.02
C PRO A 39 -6.17 0.60 -9.60
N ASP A 40 -5.20 0.47 -8.68
CA ASP A 40 -4.62 -0.82 -8.28
C ASP A 40 -4.78 -1.11 -6.78
N ARG A 41 -5.37 -0.19 -6.01
CA ARG A 41 -5.31 -0.24 -4.54
C ARG A 41 -6.48 0.48 -3.88
N VAL A 42 -6.91 -0.05 -2.73
CA VAL A 42 -7.96 0.55 -1.90
C VAL A 42 -7.42 0.79 -0.49
N TRP A 43 -7.41 2.03 -0.05
CA TRP A 43 -7.07 2.44 1.30
C TRP A 43 -8.35 2.64 2.09
N ARG A 44 -8.49 1.94 3.21
CA ARG A 44 -9.70 1.98 4.06
C ARG A 44 -9.41 2.70 5.36
N SER A 45 -10.47 3.21 5.98
CA SER A 45 -10.42 3.79 7.33
C SER A 45 -9.47 4.98 7.45
N LEU A 46 -9.36 5.78 6.39
CA LEU A 46 -8.65 7.05 6.44
C LEU A 46 -9.44 8.01 7.34
N PRO A 47 -8.79 8.75 8.24
CA PRO A 47 -9.48 9.49 9.30
C PRO A 47 -10.41 10.58 8.74
N ASP A 48 -10.01 11.23 7.65
CA ASP A 48 -10.73 12.36 7.07
C ASP A 48 -10.35 12.56 5.59
N LEU A 49 -10.95 13.58 4.96
CA LEU A 49 -10.73 13.90 3.54
C LEU A 49 -9.33 14.46 3.28
N GLU A 50 -8.77 15.23 4.20
CA GLU A 50 -7.44 15.84 4.02
C GLU A 50 -6.38 14.73 3.94
N VAL A 51 -6.43 13.78 4.87
CA VAL A 51 -5.55 12.60 4.85
C VAL A 51 -5.81 11.76 3.61
N ALA A 52 -7.06 11.60 3.18
CA ALA A 52 -7.34 10.84 1.95
C ALA A 52 -6.82 11.53 0.67
N GLN A 53 -6.82 12.86 0.61
CA GLN A 53 -6.23 13.62 -0.48
C GLN A 53 -4.69 13.55 -0.45
N GLU A 54 -4.08 13.61 0.74
CA GLU A 54 -2.65 13.43 0.92
C GLU A 54 -2.21 12.03 0.46
N VAL A 55 -2.91 10.99 0.91
CA VAL A 55 -2.63 9.60 0.49
C VAL A 55 -2.79 9.46 -1.02
N ALA A 56 -3.79 10.06 -1.66
CA ALA A 56 -3.92 10.02 -3.12
C ALA A 56 -2.74 10.69 -3.84
N ALA A 57 -2.25 11.83 -3.34
CA ALA A 57 -1.11 12.52 -3.93
C ALA A 57 0.19 11.69 -3.83
N HIS A 58 0.38 10.99 -2.71
CA HIS A 58 1.57 10.16 -2.49
C HIS A 58 1.46 8.78 -3.14
N ALA A 59 0.24 8.25 -3.28
CA ALA A 59 0.00 6.95 -3.90
C ALA A 59 0.48 6.91 -5.34
N GLU A 60 0.37 8.02 -6.06
CA GLU A 60 0.88 8.13 -7.42
C GLU A 60 2.41 8.16 -7.48
N GLU A 61 3.04 8.91 -6.57
CA GLU A 61 4.51 8.95 -6.48
C GLU A 61 5.08 7.58 -6.10
N VAL A 62 4.45 6.88 -5.15
CA VAL A 62 4.81 5.50 -4.79
C VAL A 62 4.60 4.54 -5.96
N ARG A 63 3.52 4.69 -6.75
CA ARG A 63 3.27 3.82 -7.90
C ARG A 63 4.28 4.05 -9.02
N ASP A 64 4.64 5.30 -9.31
CA ASP A 64 5.63 5.62 -10.34
C ASP A 64 7.03 5.14 -9.92
N ASP A 65 7.39 5.25 -8.63
CA ASP A 65 8.61 4.65 -8.09
C ASP A 65 8.59 3.12 -8.18
N ASP A 66 7.46 2.48 -7.84
CA ASP A 66 7.30 1.03 -7.89
C ASP A 66 7.22 0.46 -9.32
N HIS A 67 6.81 1.25 -10.33
CA HIS A 67 6.61 0.76 -11.71
C HIS A 67 7.91 0.28 -12.39
N HIS A 68 9.05 0.73 -11.89
CA HIS A 68 10.38 0.32 -12.36
C HIS A 68 11.03 -0.73 -11.44
N LEU A 69 10.38 -1.09 -10.34
CA LEU A 69 10.95 -1.94 -9.32
C LEU A 69 10.29 -3.33 -9.33
N PRO A 70 11.07 -4.39 -9.04
CA PRO A 70 10.49 -5.68 -8.71
C PRO A 70 9.46 -5.54 -7.57
N LEU A 71 8.28 -6.10 -7.78
CA LEU A 71 7.20 -6.10 -6.79
C LEU A 71 7.29 -7.33 -5.88
N TYR A 72 7.06 -7.12 -4.59
CA TYR A 72 7.13 -8.12 -3.54
C TYR A 72 5.84 -8.18 -2.72
N ARG A 73 5.48 -9.37 -2.25
CA ARG A 73 4.33 -9.64 -1.39
C ARG A 73 4.72 -10.53 -0.21
N VAL A 74 4.02 -10.37 0.90
CA VAL A 74 4.22 -11.19 2.10
C VAL A 74 3.17 -12.28 2.16
N VAL A 75 3.60 -13.53 2.31
CA VAL A 75 2.74 -14.73 2.35
C VAL A 75 2.98 -15.46 3.67
N THR A 76 1.92 -15.70 4.44
CA THR A 76 1.98 -16.47 5.70
C THR A 76 2.44 -17.90 5.42
N ALA A 77 2.90 -18.60 6.46
CA ALA A 77 3.10 -20.04 6.41
C ALA A 77 1.84 -20.83 5.96
N ALA A 78 0.64 -20.29 6.16
CA ALA A 78 -0.62 -20.87 5.72
C ALA A 78 -1.00 -20.51 4.26
N GLY A 79 -0.15 -19.77 3.54
CA GLY A 79 -0.41 -19.34 2.15
C GLY A 79 -1.29 -18.09 2.03
N ALA A 80 -1.75 -17.51 3.15
CA ALA A 80 -2.51 -16.27 3.13
C ALA A 80 -1.61 -15.07 2.83
N ARG A 81 -2.06 -14.16 1.96
CA ARG A 81 -1.35 -12.91 1.64
C ARG A 81 -1.58 -11.90 2.77
N CYS A 82 -0.51 -11.33 3.30
CA CYS A 82 -0.57 -10.35 4.39
C CYS A 82 -0.04 -8.99 3.94
N GLY A 83 -0.86 -7.96 4.18
CA GLY A 83 -0.54 -6.61 3.74
C GLY A 83 -0.52 -6.48 2.23
N GLU A 84 0.01 -5.35 1.78
CA GLU A 84 0.00 -4.93 0.38
C GLU A 84 1.32 -5.25 -0.29
N THR A 85 1.24 -5.53 -1.59
CA THR A 85 2.42 -5.62 -2.46
C THR A 85 3.19 -4.30 -2.41
N PHE A 86 4.51 -4.35 -2.49
CA PHE A 86 5.38 -3.18 -2.48
C PHE A 86 6.57 -3.39 -3.40
N GLY A 87 7.05 -2.34 -4.06
CA GLY A 87 8.28 -2.38 -4.84
C GLY A 87 9.53 -2.27 -3.98
N ALA A 88 10.60 -2.90 -4.45
CA ALA A 88 11.94 -2.66 -3.92
C ALA A 88 13.01 -2.92 -5.00
N PRO A 89 14.11 -2.18 -5.00
CA PRO A 89 15.17 -2.33 -6.00
C PRO A 89 15.94 -3.65 -5.92
N SER A 90 15.92 -4.31 -4.76
CA SER A 90 16.59 -5.59 -4.53
C SER A 90 15.87 -6.41 -3.45
N ASP A 91 16.20 -7.71 -3.36
CA ASP A 91 15.71 -8.58 -2.29
C ASP A 91 16.11 -8.04 -0.90
N ASP A 92 17.33 -7.51 -0.76
CA ASP A 92 17.83 -6.91 0.49
C ASP A 92 17.05 -5.66 0.89
N ASP A 93 16.75 -4.78 -0.06
CA ASP A 93 15.93 -3.59 0.19
C ASP A 93 14.49 -3.97 0.55
N ALA A 94 13.95 -5.02 -0.09
CA ALA A 94 12.64 -5.53 0.25
C ALA A 94 12.58 -6.03 1.71
N LEU A 95 13.62 -6.75 2.15
CA LEU A 95 13.76 -7.21 3.53
C LEU A 95 13.93 -6.03 4.51
N ARG A 96 14.65 -4.97 4.13
CA ARG A 96 14.77 -3.75 4.94
C ARG A 96 13.43 -3.05 5.14
N ILE A 97 12.60 -2.97 4.10
CA ILE A 97 11.24 -2.40 4.19
C ILE A 97 10.39 -3.21 5.17
N LEU A 98 10.46 -4.55 5.11
CA LEU A 98 9.76 -5.41 6.08
C LEU A 98 10.25 -5.21 7.52
N ARG A 99 11.57 -5.08 7.74
CA ARG A 99 12.12 -4.75 9.06
C ARG A 99 11.56 -3.43 9.58
N ALA A 100 11.46 -2.40 8.73
CA ALA A 100 10.88 -1.12 9.10
C ALA A 100 9.40 -1.23 9.45
N ARG A 101 8.60 -1.95 8.63
CA ARG A 101 7.18 -2.20 8.89
C ARG A 101 6.95 -2.98 10.19
N ARG A 102 7.83 -3.93 10.52
CA ARG A 102 7.81 -4.65 11.81
C ARG A 102 8.05 -3.69 12.97
N ARG A 103 9.07 -2.83 12.90
CA ARG A 103 9.34 -1.82 13.95
C ARG A 103 8.16 -0.87 14.17
N ALA A 104 7.40 -0.59 13.10
CA ALA A 104 6.18 0.20 13.17
C ALA A 104 4.94 -0.57 13.66
N GLY A 105 5.04 -1.88 13.93
CA GLY A 105 3.92 -2.71 14.37
C GLY A 105 2.95 -3.13 13.25
N ASN A 106 3.30 -2.89 11.98
CA ASN A 106 2.43 -3.08 10.82
C ASN A 106 2.59 -4.45 10.13
N LEU A 107 3.29 -5.40 10.75
CA LEU A 107 3.43 -6.77 10.25
C LEU A 107 3.00 -7.77 11.33
N PRO A 108 2.31 -8.86 10.97
CA PRO A 108 1.98 -9.89 11.94
C PRO A 108 3.25 -10.59 12.46
N LEU A 109 3.22 -11.03 13.71
CA LEU A 109 4.37 -11.64 14.42
C LEU A 109 4.63 -13.12 14.04
N SER A 110 3.93 -13.68 13.07
CA SER A 110 4.10 -15.08 12.64
C SER A 110 5.21 -15.24 11.60
N GLY A 111 5.57 -16.47 11.25
CA GLY A 111 6.51 -16.75 10.15
C GLY A 111 5.89 -16.44 8.78
N PHE A 112 6.69 -15.84 7.90
CA PHE A 112 6.28 -15.41 6.56
C PHE A 112 7.34 -15.71 5.51
N ARG A 113 6.88 -15.81 4.25
CA ARG A 113 7.71 -15.81 3.05
C ARG A 113 7.49 -14.50 2.30
N LEU A 114 8.59 -13.89 1.87
CA LEU A 114 8.58 -12.81 0.92
C LEU A 114 8.68 -13.41 -0.49
N GLU A 115 7.68 -13.16 -1.31
CA GLU A 115 7.63 -13.63 -2.69
C GLU A 115 7.62 -12.45 -3.65
N THR A 116 8.30 -12.56 -4.79
CA THR A 116 8.13 -11.62 -5.88
C THR A 116 6.75 -11.80 -6.53
N GLU A 117 6.35 -10.88 -7.39
CA GLU A 117 5.11 -11.02 -8.18
C GLU A 117 5.08 -12.34 -8.98
N HIS A 118 6.21 -12.79 -9.50
CA HIS A 118 6.30 -14.06 -10.24
C HIS A 118 6.38 -15.32 -9.36
N GLY A 119 6.19 -15.19 -8.04
CA GLY A 119 6.17 -16.31 -7.10
C GLY A 119 7.56 -16.84 -6.73
N ARG A 120 8.65 -16.12 -7.05
CA ARG A 120 9.98 -16.46 -6.58
C ARG A 120 10.10 -16.09 -5.11
N ALA A 121 10.54 -17.02 -4.28
CA ALA A 121 10.90 -16.71 -2.90
C ALA A 121 12.15 -15.81 -2.87
N ALA A 122 11.98 -14.58 -2.40
CA ALA A 122 13.07 -13.62 -2.18
C ALA A 122 13.64 -13.72 -0.75
N GLY A 123 12.84 -14.24 0.18
CA GLY A 123 13.26 -14.49 1.54
C GLY A 123 12.18 -15.22 2.34
N SER A 124 12.55 -15.77 3.49
CA SER A 124 11.58 -16.33 4.43
C SER A 124 12.12 -16.24 5.83
N TRP A 125 11.25 -15.98 6.78
CA TRP A 125 11.58 -15.97 8.20
C TRP A 125 10.65 -16.90 8.94
N ARG A 126 11.25 -17.78 9.75
CA ARG A 126 10.51 -18.81 10.49
C ARG A 126 10.08 -18.28 11.85
N SER A 127 10.79 -17.27 12.36
CA SER A 127 10.49 -16.59 13.61
C SER A 127 10.83 -15.10 13.53
N VAL A 128 10.17 -14.31 14.39
CA VAL A 128 10.43 -12.88 14.61
C VAL A 128 11.91 -12.60 14.92
N ALA A 129 12.63 -13.57 15.48
CA ALA A 129 14.05 -13.46 15.79
C ALA A 129 14.98 -13.45 14.55
N ASP A 130 14.52 -13.92 13.39
CA ASP A 130 15.35 -14.00 12.16
C ASP A 130 15.46 -12.64 11.43
N LEU A 131 14.74 -11.62 11.91
CA LEU A 131 14.63 -10.29 11.33
C LEU A 131 15.56 -9.24 11.94
N ASP A 132 16.08 -9.50 13.14
CA ASP A 132 16.94 -8.56 13.89
C ASP A 132 18.39 -8.59 13.40
#